data_AF-A0A1I4FJ36-F1
#
_entry.id   AF-A0A1I4FJ36-F1
#
_cell.length_a   1.000
_cell.length_b   1.000
_cell.length_c   1.000
_cell.angle_alpha   90.00
_cell.angle_beta   90.00
_cell.angle_gamma   90.00
#
_symmetry.space_group_name_H-M   'P 1'
#
loop_
_entity.id
_entity.type
_entity.pdbx_description
1 polymer ?
#
loop_
_entity_poly.entity_id
_entity_poly.type
_entity_poly.pdbx_seq_one_letter_code
_entity_poly.pdbx_strand_id
1 'polypeptide(L)'
;MASLESTLDVFSTLLASAPPADVGAADEAIWAYLAPIQGLAAQMQALDRLVRAVAGLDAASAFMPLLRDALDRHRARLSEPSA
;
A
#
# COMPACT_ATOMS: atom_id res chain seq x y z
N MET A 1 -5.06 11.13 10.05
CA MET A 1 -4.00 10.80 9.06
C MET A 1 -3.61 9.35 9.29
N ALA A 2 -3.58 8.53 8.25
CA ALA A 2 -3.09 7.16 8.40
C ALA A 2 -1.57 7.18 8.60
N SER A 3 -1.07 6.43 9.57
CA SER A 3 0.35 6.20 9.78
C SER A 3 0.80 4.95 9.04
N LEU A 4 2.12 4.80 8.85
CA LEU A 4 2.69 3.58 8.27
C LEU A 4 2.23 2.33 9.05
N GLU A 5 2.29 2.39 10.38
CA GLU A 5 1.88 1.28 11.26
C GLU A 5 0.39 0.93 11.09
N SER A 6 -0.48 1.94 11.04
CA SER A 6 -1.92 1.72 10.81
C SER A 6 -2.21 1.10 9.44
N THR A 7 -1.47 1.49 8.41
CA THR A 7 -1.60 0.89 7.07
C THR A 7 -1.10 -0.56 7.05
N LEU A 8 -0.01 -0.87 7.75
CA LEU A 8 0.51 -2.24 7.87
C LEU A 8 -0.42 -3.16 8.68
N ASP A 9 -1.13 -2.62 9.67
CA ASP A 9 -2.14 -3.36 10.44
C ASP A 9 -3.32 -3.78 9.56
N VAL A 10 -3.79 -2.88 8.68
CA VAL A 10 -4.81 -3.20 7.66
C VAL A 10 -4.31 -4.31 6.74
N PHE A 11 -3.07 -4.21 6.23
CA PHE A 11 -2.51 -5.26 5.37
C PHE A 11 -2.36 -6.59 6.10
N SER A 12 -1.91 -6.58 7.35
CA SER A 12 -1.76 -7.79 8.16
C SER A 12 -3.12 -8.48 8.37
N THR A 13 -4.17 -7.68 8.62
CA THR A 13 -5.55 -8.17 8.74
C THR A 13 -6.04 -8.78 7.42
N LEU A 14 -5.79 -8.12 6.28
CA LEU A 14 -6.17 -8.63 4.96
C LEU A 14 -5.39 -9.90 4.59
N LEU A 15 -4.10 -9.98 4.92
CA LEU A 15 -3.26 -11.15 4.68
C LEU A 15 -3.71 -12.37 5.49
N ALA A 16 -4.21 -12.16 6.71
CA ALA A 16 -4.75 -13.19 7.59
C ALA A 16 -6.21 -13.58 7.26
N SER A 17 -6.90 -12.79 6.43
CA SER A 17 -8.31 -13.02 6.10
C SER A 17 -8.47 -14.12 5.06
N ALA A 18 -9.48 -14.97 5.24
CA ALA A 18 -9.87 -15.94 4.22
C ALA A 18 -10.46 -15.21 3.00
N PRO A 19 -10.20 -15.69 1.77
CA PRO A 19 -10.69 -15.06 0.56
C PRO A 19 -12.23 -14.98 0.52
N PRO A 20 -12.81 -13.96 -0.16
CA PRO A 20 -12.11 -12.93 -0.92
C PRO A 20 -11.63 -11.78 -0.03
N ALA A 21 -10.32 -11.54 -0.01
CA ALA A 21 -9.76 -10.37 0.65
C ALA A 21 -10.04 -9.11 -0.17
N ASP A 22 -10.42 -8.03 0.52
CA ASP A 22 -10.86 -6.79 -0.11
C ASP A 22 -9.68 -5.97 -0.64
N VAL A 23 -9.46 -6.03 -1.95
CA VAL A 23 -8.44 -5.24 -2.65
C VAL A 23 -8.74 -3.73 -2.52
N GLY A 24 -10.01 -3.34 -2.44
CA GLY A 24 -10.41 -1.95 -2.24
C GLY A 24 -9.92 -1.40 -0.91
N ALA A 25 -9.98 -2.20 0.16
CA ALA A 25 -9.48 -1.82 1.47
C ALA A 25 -7.96 -1.57 1.47
N ALA A 26 -7.20 -2.34 0.69
CA ALA A 26 -5.76 -2.11 0.53
C ALA A 26 -5.48 -0.81 -0.25
N ASP A 27 -6.16 -0.58 -1.37
CA ASP A 27 -6.02 0.65 -2.17
C ASP A 27 -6.38 1.90 -1.33
N GLU A 28 -7.49 1.86 -0.58
CA GLU A 28 -7.90 2.95 0.31
C GLU A 28 -6.87 3.22 1.40
N ALA A 29 -6.29 2.18 2.01
CA ALA A 29 -5.27 2.34 3.05
C ALA A 29 -3.96 2.94 2.50
N ILE A 30 -3.56 2.56 1.28
CA ILE A 30 -2.40 3.16 0.59
C ILE A 30 -2.68 4.63 0.32
N TRP A 31 -3.86 4.96 -0.20
CA TRP A 31 -4.22 6.35 -0.49
C TRP A 31 -4.31 7.21 0.79
N ALA A 32 -4.94 6.71 1.85
CA ALA A 32 -5.06 7.41 3.12
C ALA A 32 -3.69 7.71 3.78
N TYR A 33 -2.69 6.84 3.54
CA TYR A 33 -1.31 7.05 3.98
C TYR A 33 -0.59 8.13 3.17
N LEU A 34 -0.78 8.13 1.85
CA LEU A 34 -0.08 9.04 0.93
C LEU A 34 -0.72 10.43 0.82
N ALA A 35 -2.05 10.50 0.87
CA ALA A 35 -2.83 11.73 0.67
C ALA A 35 -2.41 12.94 1.52
N PRO A 36 -2.05 12.81 2.81
CA PRO A 36 -1.64 13.96 3.61
C PRO A 36 -0.17 14.36 3.40
N ILE A 37 0.61 13.60 2.62
CA ILE A 37 2.02 13.89 2.37
C ILE A 37 2.13 14.92 1.24
N GLN A 38 2.78 16.04 1.54
CA GLN A 38 2.94 17.15 0.61
C GLN A 38 4.14 16.93 -0.31
N GLY A 39 3.88 16.97 -1.62
CA GLY A 39 4.89 16.91 -2.67
C GLY A 39 5.15 15.50 -3.19
N LEU A 40 5.28 15.40 -4.52
CA LEU A 40 5.42 14.14 -5.24
C LEU A 40 6.63 13.32 -4.76
N ALA A 41 7.78 13.97 -4.55
CA ALA A 41 8.98 13.31 -4.08
C ALA A 41 8.81 12.69 -2.68
N ALA A 42 8.08 13.37 -1.79
CA ALA A 42 7.80 12.85 -0.45
C ALA A 42 6.79 11.70 -0.49
N GLN A 43 5.78 11.78 -1.36
CA GLN A 43 4.84 10.68 -1.60
C GLN A 43 5.54 9.43 -2.16
N MET A 44 6.44 9.60 -3.13
CA MET A 44 7.24 8.48 -3.65
C MET A 44 8.13 7.86 -2.57
N GLN A 45 8.80 8.67 -1.75
CA GLN A 45 9.61 8.15 -0.63
C GLN A 45 8.77 7.40 0.41
N ALA A 46 7.56 7.90 0.71
CA ALA A 46 6.64 7.22 1.62
C ALA A 46 6.15 5.89 1.03
N LEU A 47 5.82 5.86 -0.26
CA LEU A 47 5.45 4.62 -0.94
C LEU A 47 6.61 3.61 -0.94
N ASP A 48 7.85 4.04 -1.18
CA ASP A 48 9.04 3.17 -1.10
C ASP A 48 9.21 2.57 0.31
N ARG A 49 8.95 3.35 1.36
CA ARG A 49 8.96 2.86 2.75
C ARG A 49 7.87 1.80 2.98
N LEU A 50 6.67 2.04 2.44
CA LEU A 50 5.56 1.11 2.54
C LEU A 50 5.87 -0.22 1.84
N VAL A 51 6.42 -0.17 0.62
CA VAL A 51 6.85 -1.36 -0.14
C VAL A 51 7.88 -2.18 0.63
N ARG A 52 8.89 -1.52 1.23
CA ARG A 52 9.90 -2.20 2.06
C ARG A 52 9.30 -2.84 3.30
N ALA A 53 8.34 -2.18 3.94
CA ALA A 53 7.68 -2.72 5.12
C ALA A 53 6.79 -3.93 4.79
N VAL A 54 6.09 -3.89 3.65
CA VAL A 54 5.28 -5.02 3.15
C VAL A 54 6.14 -6.24 2.82
N ALA A 55 7.40 -6.05 2.39
CA ALA A 55 8.32 -7.16 2.16
C ALA A 55 8.63 -7.98 3.43
N GLY A 56 8.38 -7.43 4.63
CA GLY A 56 8.49 -8.14 5.90
C GLY A 56 7.22 -8.89 6.34
N LEU A 57 6.11 -8.77 5.59
CA LEU A 57 4.86 -9.45 5.88
C LEU A 57 4.81 -10.85 5.25
N ASP A 58 3.79 -11.64 5.63
CA ASP A 58 3.65 -13.03 5.20
C ASP A 58 3.51 -13.16 3.67
N ALA A 59 4.58 -13.60 3.03
CA ALA A 59 4.64 -13.82 1.59
C ALA A 59 3.86 -15.05 1.11
N ALA A 60 3.44 -15.94 2.02
CA ALA A 60 2.68 -17.14 1.68
C ALA A 60 1.17 -16.87 1.52
N SER A 61 0.68 -15.69 1.93
CA SER A 61 -0.72 -15.34 1.78
C SER A 61 -1.12 -15.19 0.31
N ALA A 62 -2.29 -15.73 -0.04
CA ALA A 62 -2.90 -15.58 -1.36
C ALA A 62 -3.23 -14.12 -1.71
N PHE A 63 -3.28 -13.23 -0.72
CA PHE A 63 -3.51 -11.79 -0.92
C PHE A 63 -2.23 -11.01 -1.26
N MET A 64 -1.04 -11.55 -0.95
CA MET A 64 0.23 -10.86 -1.18
C MET A 64 0.45 -10.41 -2.65
N PRO A 65 0.12 -11.20 -3.68
CA PRO A 65 0.22 -10.75 -5.06
C PRO A 65 -0.68 -9.55 -5.38
N LEU A 66 -1.90 -9.52 -4.82
CA LEU A 66 -2.86 -8.42 -5.02
C LEU A 66 -2.39 -7.14 -4.33
N LEU A 67 -1.83 -7.27 -3.12
CA LEU A 67 -1.25 -6.14 -2.40
C LEU A 67 -0.05 -5.53 -3.15
N ARG A 68 0.79 -6.37 -3.78
CA ARG A 68 1.92 -5.90 -4.61
C ARG A 68 1.42 -5.16 -5.85
N ASP A 69 0.42 -5.68 -6.54
CA ASP A 69 -0.19 -5.01 -7.70
C ASP A 69 -0.79 -3.65 -7.32
N ALA A 70 -1.47 -3.55 -6.17
CA ALA A 70 -1.97 -2.28 -5.64
C ALA A 70 -0.84 -1.24 -5.43
N LEU A 71 0.26 -1.65 -4.80
CA LEU A 71 1.43 -0.78 -4.60
C LEU A 71 2.07 -0.33 -5.92
N ASP A 72 2.20 -1.24 -6.88
CA ASP A 72 2.77 -0.95 -8.21
C ASP A 72 1.89 0.03 -8.99
N ARG A 73 0.56 -0.12 -8.94
CA ARG A 73 -0.38 0.84 -9.55
C ARG A 73 -0.25 2.24 -8.93
N HIS A 74 -0.12 2.32 -7.61
CA HIS A 74 0.12 3.60 -6.93
C HIS A 74 1.47 4.20 -7.32
N ARG A 75 2.52 3.38 -7.48
CA ARG A 75 3.83 3.84 -7.96
C ARG A 75 3.74 4.40 -9.37
N ALA A 76 3.06 3.71 -10.27
CA ALA A 76 2.85 4.15 -11.64
C ALA A 76 2.13 5.51 -11.66
N ARG A 77 1.05 5.66 -10.90
CA ARG A 77 0.29 6.92 -10.79
C ARG A 77 1.14 8.10 -10.28
N LEU A 78 2.03 7.86 -9.33
CA LEU A 78 2.95 8.91 -8.84
C LEU A 78 4.11 9.18 -9.80
N SER A 79 4.43 8.24 -10.69
CA SER A 79 5.53 8.38 -11.67
C SER A 79 5.04 8.96 -13.00
N GLU A 80 3.74 8.89 -13.26
CA GLU A 80 3.12 9.56 -14.41
C GLU A 80 3.34 11.08 -14.27
N PRO A 81 3.96 11.73 -15.27
CA PRO A 81 4.06 13.19 -15.26
C PRO A 81 2.64 13.73 -15.21
N SER A 82 2.31 14.43 -14.13
CA SER A 82 1.05 15.17 -14.03
C SER A 82 1.05 16.19 -15.17
N ALA A 83 0.33 15.87 -16.24
CA ALA A 83 0.20 16.69 -17.43
C ALA A 83 -0.49 18.02 -17.12
#